data_AF-A0A943IR26-F1
#
_entry.id   AF-A0A943IR26-F1
#
_cell.length_a   1.000
_cell.length_b   1.000
_cell.length_c   1.000
_cell.angle_alpha   90.00
_cell.angle_beta   90.00
_cell.angle_gamma   90.00
#
_symmetry.space_group_name_H-M   'P 1'
#
loop_
_entity.id
_entity.type
_entity.pdbx_description
1 polymer ?
#
loop_
_entity_poly.entity_id
_entity_poly.type
_entity_poly.pdbx_seq_one_letter_code
_entity_poly.pdbx_strand_id
1 'polypeptide(L)'
;MIRILLSTRLGERRMTQTELARATGIRAQTINELYHDFAERISLDDLDLICEALDCSIDELIVREPNEELRVTEVRRIPKTVNKARKK
;
A
#
# COMPACT_ATOMS: atom_id res chain seq x y z
N MET A 1 -12.27 -0.41 1.24
CA MET A 1 -11.23 -1.45 1.17
C MET A 1 -9.86 -0.82 1.07
N ILE A 2 -8.84 -1.51 1.60
CA ILE A 2 -7.44 -1.20 1.30
C ILE A 2 -7.07 -2.06 0.10
N ARG A 3 -6.33 -1.50 -0.86
CA ARG A 3 -5.86 -2.19 -2.06
C ARG A 3 -4.38 -1.96 -2.27
N ILE A 4 -3.73 -2.94 -2.89
CA ILE A 4 -2.31 -2.91 -3.22
C ILE A 4 -2.14 -2.81 -4.74
N LEU A 5 -1.42 -1.78 -5.19
CA LEU A 5 -1.22 -1.46 -6.61
C LEU A 5 0.05 -2.12 -7.19
N LEU A 6 0.45 -3.27 -6.66
CA LEU A 6 1.73 -3.90 -7.00
C LEU A 6 1.82 -4.27 -8.49
N SER A 7 0.73 -4.75 -9.08
CA SER A 7 0.70 -5.10 -10.51
C SER A 7 0.92 -3.89 -11.42
N THR A 8 0.31 -2.75 -11.09
CA THR A 8 0.54 -1.48 -11.79
C THR A 8 2.00 -1.05 -11.69
N ARG A 9 2.57 -1.07 -10.49
CA ARG A 9 3.96 -0.65 -10.24
C ARG A 9 4.98 -1.52 -10.96
N LEU A 10 4.76 -2.83 -10.97
CA LEU A 10 5.59 -3.76 -11.73
C LEU A 10 5.48 -3.54 -13.24
N GLY A 11 4.27 -3.27 -13.74
CA GLY A 11 4.03 -2.95 -15.15
C GLY A 11 4.76 -1.69 -15.62
N GLU A 12 4.71 -0.61 -14.84
CA GLU A 12 5.40 0.66 -15.12
C GLU A 12 6.92 0.48 -15.21
N ARG A 13 7.48 -0.38 -14.37
CA ARG A 13 8.92 -0.68 -14.31
C ARG A 13 9.36 -1.82 -15.22
N ARG A 14 8.43 -2.47 -15.94
CA ARG A 14 8.66 -3.69 -16.73
C ARG A 14 9.36 -4.79 -15.92
N MET A 15 9.03 -4.87 -14.63
CA MET A 15 9.62 -5.82 -13.69
C MET A 15 8.66 -6.99 -13.46
N THR A 16 9.17 -8.21 -13.43
CA THR A 16 8.39 -9.42 -13.20
C THR A 16 8.24 -9.72 -11.70
N GLN A 17 7.21 -10.48 -11.32
CA GLN A 17 7.04 -10.97 -9.94
C GLN A 17 8.27 -11.77 -9.47
N THR A 18 8.89 -12.55 -10.37
CA THR A 18 10.09 -13.34 -10.09
C THR A 18 11.30 -12.46 -9.80
N GLU A 19 11.48 -11.37 -10.55
CA GLU A 19 12.56 -10.41 -10.29
C GLU A 19 12.35 -9.72 -8.95
N LEU A 20 11.12 -9.31 -8.63
CA LEU A 20 10.81 -8.68 -7.35
C LEU A 20 11.06 -9.63 -6.17
N ALA A 21 10.63 -10.89 -6.27
CA ALA A 21 10.87 -11.91 -5.24
C ALA A 21 12.37 -12.14 -5.03
N ARG A 22 13.18 -12.12 -6.09
CA ARG A 22 14.65 -12.24 -5.99
C ARG A 22 15.29 -11.00 -5.36
N ALA A 23 14.83 -9.80 -5.72
CA ALA A 23 15.37 -8.54 -5.22
C ALA A 23 15.08 -8.34 -3.72
N THR A 24 13.86 -8.68 -3.30
CA THR A 24 13.38 -8.46 -1.92
C THR A 24 13.63 -9.66 -1.00
N GLY A 25 13.88 -10.85 -1.55
CA GLY A 25 13.91 -12.09 -0.77
C GLY A 25 12.54 -12.58 -0.28
N ILE A 26 11.46 -11.88 -0.63
CA ILE A 26 10.09 -12.25 -0.27
C ILE A 26 9.68 -13.51 -1.03
N ARG A 27 8.94 -14.40 -0.37
CA ARG A 27 8.45 -15.64 -0.98
C ARG A 27 7.60 -15.32 -2.22
N ALA A 28 7.82 -16.05 -3.31
CA ALA A 28 7.08 -15.87 -4.56
C ALA A 28 5.57 -15.97 -4.37
N GLN A 29 5.09 -16.83 -3.46
CA GLN A 29 3.67 -16.93 -3.12
C GLN A 29 3.14 -15.61 -2.53
N THR A 30 3.86 -15.00 -1.59
CA THR A 30 3.49 -13.71 -1.00
C THR A 30 3.46 -12.62 -2.06
N ILE A 31 4.48 -12.53 -2.93
CA ILE A 31 4.47 -11.59 -4.06
C ILE A 31 3.26 -11.83 -4.97
N ASN A 32 2.87 -13.09 -5.21
CA ASN A 32 1.71 -13.41 -6.03
C ASN A 32 0.39 -12.96 -5.39
N GLU A 33 0.22 -13.20 -4.09
CA GLU A 33 -0.95 -12.74 -3.33
C GLU A 33 -1.06 -11.20 -3.35
N LEU A 34 0.07 -10.50 -3.18
CA LEU A 34 0.15 -9.04 -3.26
C LEU A 34 -0.14 -8.51 -4.67
N TYR A 35 0.36 -9.20 -5.70
CA TYR A 35 0.17 -8.82 -7.10
C TYR A 35 -1.30 -8.88 -7.52
N HIS A 36 -2.03 -9.87 -7.02
CA HIS A 36 -3.44 -10.09 -7.30
C HIS A 36 -4.40 -9.46 -6.28
N ASP A 37 -3.90 -8.65 -5.33
CA ASP A 37 -4.72 -7.98 -4.31
C ASP A 37 -5.51 -8.98 -3.44
N PHE A 38 -4.94 -10.17 -3.19
CA PHE A 38 -5.54 -11.26 -2.39
C PHE A 38 -4.89 -11.45 -1.02
N ALA A 39 -3.89 -10.64 -0.68
CA ALA A 39 -3.22 -10.73 0.61
C ALA A 39 -4.15 -10.32 1.76
N GLU A 40 -4.43 -11.25 2.67
CA GLU A 40 -5.19 -10.96 3.90
C GLU A 40 -4.35 -10.22 4.95
N ARG A 41 -3.04 -10.47 4.94
CA ARG A 41 -2.06 -9.94 5.88
C ARG A 41 -0.79 -9.61 5.11
N ILE A 42 -0.12 -8.56 5.56
CA ILE A 42 1.15 -8.12 5.00
C ILE A 42 2.05 -7.63 6.13
N SER A 43 3.35 -7.94 6.03
CA SER A 43 4.34 -7.39 6.94
C SER A 43 4.67 -5.95 6.56
N LEU A 44 4.96 -5.11 7.55
CA LEU A 44 5.52 -3.78 7.28
C LEU A 44 6.92 -3.87 6.68
N ASP A 45 7.68 -4.91 7.04
CA ASP A 45 9.01 -5.17 6.48
C ASP A 45 8.93 -5.53 4.98
N ASP A 46 7.97 -6.38 4.60
CA ASP A 46 7.72 -6.70 3.19
C ASP A 46 7.35 -5.45 2.40
N LEU A 47 6.54 -4.55 2.98
CA LEU A 47 6.18 -3.28 2.36
C LEU A 47 7.39 -2.38 2.16
N ASP A 48 8.26 -2.27 3.16
CA ASP A 48 9.47 -1.46 3.10
C ASP A 48 10.43 -1.98 2.02
N LEU A 49 10.67 -3.29 2.00
CA LEU A 49 11.50 -3.96 0.98
C LEU A 49 10.94 -3.78 -0.43
N ILE A 50 9.62 -3.88 -0.61
CA ILE A 50 8.98 -3.64 -1.90
C ILE A 50 9.13 -2.17 -2.30
N CYS A 51 8.94 -1.23 -1.38
CA CYS A 51 9.12 0.20 -1.65
C CYS A 51 10.56 0.53 -2.05
N GLU A 52 11.55 -0.07 -1.38
CA GLU A 52 12.97 0.07 -1.73
C GLU A 52 13.27 -0.53 -3.11
N ALA A 53 12.84 -1.76 -3.37
CA ALA A 53 13.08 -2.45 -4.64
C ALA A 53 12.39 -1.75 -5.83
N LEU A 54 11.24 -1.12 -5.57
CA LEU A 54 10.47 -0.38 -6.56
C LEU A 54 10.67 1.13 -6.48
N ASP A 55 11.66 1.63 -5.73
CA ASP A 55 11.95 3.07 -5.57
C ASP A 55 10.67 3.93 -5.56
N CYS A 56 9.75 3.61 -4.63
CA CYS A 56 8.45 4.27 -4.52
C CYS A 56 8.08 4.52 -3.07
N SER A 57 7.17 5.47 -2.86
CA SER A 57 6.57 5.68 -1.54
C SER A 57 5.45 4.69 -1.23
N ILE A 58 4.99 4.67 0.03
CA ILE A 58 3.93 3.76 0.47
C ILE A 58 2.53 4.17 -0.05
N ASP A 59 2.26 5.47 -0.19
CA ASP A 59 1.01 6.00 -0.75
C ASP A 59 0.86 5.73 -2.24
N GLU A 60 1.98 5.48 -2.89
CA GLU A 60 2.09 5.06 -4.27
C GLU A 60 1.77 3.56 -4.47
N LEU A 61 1.96 2.75 -3.44
CA LEU A 61 1.74 1.30 -3.44
C LEU A 61 0.37 0.91 -2.85
N ILE A 62 -0.13 1.63 -1.84
CA ILE A 62 -1.37 1.30 -1.12
C ILE A 62 -2.39 2.42 -1.24
N VAL A 63 -3.62 2.05 -1.62
CA VAL A 63 -4.75 2.99 -1.70
C VAL A 63 -5.91 2.56 -0.80
N ARG A 64 -6.58 3.54 -0.19
CA ARG A 64 -7.87 3.33 0.49
C ARG A 64 -9.01 3.71 -0.42
N GLU A 65 -9.77 2.73 -0.85
CA GLU A 65 -11.06 2.93 -1.51
C GLU A 65 -12.17 2.94 -0.44
N PRO A 66 -13.01 3.97 -0.34
CA PRO A 66 -14.13 3.97 0.58
C PRO A 66 -15.09 2.81 0.29
N ASN A 67 -15.58 2.13 1.33
CA ASN A 67 -16.73 1.23 1.18
C ASN A 67 -18.01 2.07 1.11
N GLU A 68 -19.06 1.54 0.48
CA GLU A 68 -20.41 2.13 0.50
C GLU A 68 -20.93 2.27 1.93
N GLU A 69 -20.70 1.25 2.76
CA GLU A 69 -21.06 1.25 4.18
C GLU A 69 -19.83 1.21 5.09
N LEU A 70 -19.89 1.98 6.18
CA LEU A 70 -18.83 1.99 7.20
C LEU A 70 -18.83 0.69 7.99
N ARG A 71 -17.68 0.02 8.06
CA ARG A 71 -17.48 -1.19 8.87
C ARG A 71 -17.16 -0.91 10.35
N VAL A 72 -17.18 0.35 10.76
CA VAL A 72 -16.87 0.80 12.12
C VAL A 72 -18.11 1.47 12.72
N THR A 73 -18.41 1.16 13.98
CA THR A 73 -19.63 1.61 14.66
C THR A 73 -19.52 3.04 15.21
N GLU A 74 -18.33 3.43 15.68
CA GLU A 74 -18.06 4.76 16.21
C GLU A 74 -16.69 5.26 15.77
N VAL A 75 -16.63 6.51 15.31
CA VAL A 75 -15.37 7.21 15.07
C VAL A 75 -15.37 8.41 15.99
N ARG A 76 -14.43 8.46 16.94
CA ARG A 76 -14.17 9.69 17.70
C ARG A 76 -13.76 10.76 16.68
N ARG A 77 -14.68 11.66 16.33
CA ARG A 77 -14.39 12.80 15.47
C ARG A 77 -13.42 13.70 16.23
N ILE A 78 -12.13 13.62 15.91
CA ILE A 78 -11.19 14.65 16.34
C ILE A 78 -11.64 15.93 15.62
N PRO A 79 -12.05 16.99 16.35
CA PRO A 79 -12.39 18.25 15.72
C PRO A 79 -11.19 18.70 14.89
N LYS A 80 -11.39 18.99 13.61
CA LYS A 80 -10.35 19.67 12.81
C LYS A 80 -10.17 21.04 13.44
N THR A 81 -9.19 21.21 14.34
CA THR A 81 -8.69 22.54 14.69
C THR A 81 -8.05 23.09 13.43
N VAL A 82 -8.84 23.81 12.63
CA VAL A 82 -8.32 24.59 11.51
C VAL A 82 -7.43 25.64 12.13
N ASN A 83 -6.12 25.43 12.04
CA ASN A 83 -5.12 26.39 12.48
C ASN A 83 -5.12 27.55 11.46
N LYS A 84 -6.12 28.42 11.59
CA LYS A 84 -6.35 29.59 10.72
C LYS A 84 -5.78 30.85 11.37
N ALA A 85 -4.51 30.86 11.75
CA ALA A 85 -3.85 32.09 12.22
C ALA A 85 -2.32 31.99 12.16
N ARG A 86 -1.75 32.20 10.97
CA ARG A 86 -0.43 32.84 10.80
C ARG A 86 -0.31 33.32 9.34
N LYS A 87 -1.13 34.30 8.98
CA LYS A 87 -0.71 35.29 7.97
C LYS A 87 0.01 36.39 8.74
N LYS A 88 1.31 36.52 8.51
CA LYS A 88 2.03 37.78 8.67
C LYS A 88 1.63 38.72 7.53
#